data_AF-A0A934WLJ4-F1
#
_entry.id   AF-A0A934WLJ4-F1
#
_cell.length_a   1.000
_cell.length_b   1.000
_cell.length_c   1.000
_cell.angle_alpha   90.00
_cell.angle_beta   90.00
_cell.angle_gamma   90.00
#
_symmetry.space_group_name_H-M   'P 1'
#
loop_
_entity.id
_entity.type
_entity.pdbx_description
1 polymer ?
#
loop_
_entity_poly.entity_id
_entity_poly.type
_entity_poly.pdbx_seq_one_letter_code
_entity_poly.pdbx_strand_id
1 'polypeptide(L)'
;MIEAVSRILSQCGEPDSPLPATELYNEGWMLRLVLDWLQRHPGINHVLSPVAGARWASEVLLASRFLPTRRGDPLGEGFTHADGVVGHFDVRPARGDLVLRPDATQLIVIEAKLGSPLSAGTRNSPDYDQAARNVACIAHVAPQLQRPAFFVLAPKEQIGAGVFGELISRDSISAKVSKRCRAYEGVHDGWLAEVFEPALRRIELGLLSWEDVLAGLPNGDGGSELREFYARCLDFNPLRMSRNAGPVPC
;
A
#
# COMPACT_ATOMS: atom_id res chain seq x y z
N MET A 1 13.57 -9.16 -27.26
CA MET A 1 13.17 -8.01 -26.41
C MET A 1 13.27 -8.33 -24.92
N ILE A 2 12.61 -9.37 -24.41
CA ILE A 2 12.68 -9.73 -22.97
C ILE A 2 14.12 -9.98 -22.51
N GLU A 3 14.94 -10.69 -23.28
CA GLU A 3 16.36 -10.92 -22.96
C GLU A 3 17.17 -9.62 -22.87
N ALA A 4 16.89 -8.64 -23.73
CA ALA A 4 17.54 -7.34 -23.67
C ALA A 4 17.16 -6.56 -22.40
N VAL A 5 15.88 -6.64 -22.00
CA VAL A 5 15.41 -6.06 -20.73
C VAL A 5 16.08 -6.74 -19.54
N SER A 6 16.12 -8.08 -19.52
CA SER A 6 16.79 -8.84 -18.47
C SER A 6 18.26 -8.46 -18.37
N ARG A 7 18.98 -8.36 -19.49
CA ARG A 7 20.38 -7.95 -19.51
C ARG A 7 20.60 -6.55 -18.92
N ILE A 8 19.72 -5.60 -19.24
CA ILE A 8 19.77 -4.24 -18.68
C ILE A 8 19.55 -4.28 -17.17
N LEU A 9 18.51 -4.99 -16.69
CA LEU A 9 18.20 -5.09 -15.27
C LEU A 9 19.30 -5.81 -14.48
N SER A 10 19.91 -6.86 -15.05
CA SER A 10 21.02 -7.58 -14.41
C SER A 10 22.29 -6.74 -14.26
N GLN A 11 22.40 -5.61 -14.96
CA GLN A 11 23.51 -4.65 -14.82
C GLN A 11 23.24 -3.57 -13.77
N CYS A 12 22.00 -3.45 -13.24
CA CYS A 12 21.67 -2.44 -12.24
C CYS A 12 22.51 -2.60 -10.97
N GLY A 13 23.16 -1.50 -10.58
CA GLY A 13 24.08 -1.45 -9.44
C GLY A 13 25.56 -1.54 -9.79
N GLU A 14 25.88 -1.87 -11.05
CA GLU A 14 27.26 -1.92 -11.54
C GLU A 14 27.73 -0.54 -12.06
N PRO A 15 29.06 -0.27 -12.10
CA PRO A 15 29.60 1.04 -12.54
C PRO A 15 29.15 1.48 -13.93
N ASP A 16 29.00 0.53 -14.86
CA ASP A 16 28.59 0.79 -16.25
C ASP A 16 27.08 0.55 -16.47
N SER A 17 26.27 0.54 -15.40
CA SER A 17 24.83 0.32 -15.50
C SER A 17 24.16 1.41 -16.34
N PRO A 18 23.34 1.05 -17.34
CA PRO A 18 22.57 2.03 -18.11
C PRO A 18 21.39 2.63 -17.33
N LEU A 19 21.08 2.13 -16.13
CA LEU A 19 20.00 2.59 -15.26
C LEU A 19 20.49 2.85 -13.83
N PRO A 20 19.93 3.83 -13.11
CA PRO A 20 20.14 3.98 -11.68
C PRO A 20 19.75 2.70 -10.93
N ALA A 21 20.54 2.34 -9.91
CA ALA A 21 20.27 1.16 -9.09
C ALA A 21 18.88 1.22 -8.42
N THR A 22 18.41 2.42 -8.07
CA THR A 22 17.10 2.68 -7.47
C THR A 22 15.91 2.39 -8.38
N GLU A 23 16.11 2.23 -9.70
CA GLU A 23 15.05 1.78 -10.61
C GLU A 23 14.71 0.29 -10.42
N LEU A 24 15.69 -0.52 -9.99
CA LEU A 24 15.51 -1.94 -9.69
C LEU A 24 15.37 -2.18 -8.18
N TYR A 25 16.32 -1.71 -7.38
CA TYR A 25 16.32 -1.93 -5.93
C TYR A 25 15.47 -0.85 -5.27
N ASN A 26 14.16 -1.05 -5.23
CA ASN A 26 13.19 -0.18 -4.58
C ASN A 26 12.03 -0.97 -3.95
N GLU A 27 11.17 -0.27 -3.21
CA GLU A 27 10.02 -0.82 -2.49
C GLU A 27 9.04 -1.54 -3.42
N GLY A 28 8.84 -1.05 -4.64
CA GLY A 28 7.91 -1.62 -5.60
C GLY A 28 8.36 -3.00 -6.09
N TRP A 29 9.63 -3.14 -6.48
CA TRP A 29 10.18 -4.45 -6.85
C TRP A 29 10.24 -5.41 -5.66
N MET A 30 10.65 -4.93 -4.49
CA MET A 30 10.65 -5.75 -3.27
C MET A 30 9.26 -6.32 -2.98
N LEU A 31 8.21 -5.49 -3.07
CA LEU A 31 6.83 -5.90 -2.87
C LEU A 31 6.39 -6.95 -3.91
N ARG A 32 6.64 -6.70 -5.21
CA ARG A 32 6.28 -7.62 -6.30
C ARG A 32 6.91 -8.99 -6.09
N LEU A 33 8.18 -9.04 -5.71
CA LEU A 33 8.91 -10.28 -5.48
C LEU A 33 8.37 -11.07 -4.28
N VAL A 34 8.04 -10.39 -3.17
CA VAL A 34 7.40 -11.03 -2.00
C VAL A 34 6.01 -11.57 -2.33
N LEU A 35 5.18 -10.79 -3.02
CA LEU A 35 3.82 -11.21 -3.37
C LEU A 35 3.82 -12.36 -4.39
N ASP A 36 4.74 -12.32 -5.37
CA ASP A 36 4.95 -13.42 -6.31
C ASP A 36 5.39 -14.70 -5.57
N TRP A 37 6.34 -14.57 -4.64
CA TRP A 37 6.76 -15.70 -3.82
C TRP A 37 5.58 -16.29 -3.04
N LEU A 38 4.79 -15.46 -2.34
CA LEU A 38 3.63 -15.94 -1.57
C LEU A 38 2.57 -16.60 -2.47
N GLN A 39 2.33 -16.09 -3.67
CA GLN A 39 1.40 -16.69 -4.64
C GLN A 39 1.84 -18.09 -5.10
N ARG A 40 3.15 -18.32 -5.26
CA ARG A 40 3.71 -19.62 -5.67
C ARG A 40 3.80 -20.65 -4.55
N HIS A 41 3.62 -20.23 -3.29
CA HIS A 41 3.69 -21.09 -2.11
C HIS A 41 2.36 -21.17 -1.37
N PRO A 42 1.29 -21.70 -2.00
CA PRO A 42 0.00 -21.86 -1.36
C PRO A 42 0.16 -22.85 -0.19
N GLY A 43 -0.03 -22.37 1.04
CA GLY A 43 0.15 -23.16 2.27
C GLY A 43 0.98 -22.44 3.32
N ILE A 44 1.74 -21.41 2.93
CA ILE A 44 2.36 -20.51 3.89
C ILE A 44 1.27 -19.68 4.56
N ASN A 45 1.20 -19.78 5.89
CA ASN A 45 0.27 -18.98 6.69
C ASN A 45 0.88 -17.60 6.96
N HIS A 46 0.73 -16.69 6.00
CA HIS A 46 1.14 -15.30 6.13
C HIS A 46 -0.03 -14.36 5.82
N VAL A 47 -0.10 -13.21 6.50
CA VAL A 47 -1.25 -12.28 6.41
C VAL A 47 -1.47 -11.73 5.00
N LEU A 48 -0.40 -11.59 4.21
CA LEU A 48 -0.44 -11.15 2.81
C LEU A 48 -0.70 -12.27 1.80
N SER A 49 -0.85 -13.52 2.26
CA SER A 49 -1.02 -14.65 1.34
C SER A 49 -2.37 -14.59 0.63
N PRO A 50 -2.41 -14.77 -0.70
CA PRO A 50 -3.66 -14.95 -1.43
C PRO A 50 -4.38 -16.20 -0.92
N VAL A 51 -5.67 -16.08 -0.61
CA VAL A 51 -6.51 -17.28 -0.40
C VAL A 51 -6.86 -17.96 -1.73
N ALA A 52 -7.47 -19.13 -1.69
CA ALA A 52 -7.90 -19.85 -2.88
C ALA A 52 -8.75 -18.96 -3.81
N GLY A 53 -8.34 -18.82 -5.08
CA GLY A 53 -9.02 -17.99 -6.08
C GLY A 53 -8.61 -16.50 -6.07
N ALA A 54 -7.88 -16.05 -5.06
CA ALA A 54 -7.29 -14.72 -5.01
C ALA A 54 -6.00 -14.65 -5.83
N ARG A 55 -5.60 -13.42 -6.17
CA ARG A 55 -4.34 -13.10 -6.84
C ARG A 55 -3.77 -11.80 -6.30
N TRP A 56 -2.55 -11.46 -6.71
CA TRP A 56 -1.96 -10.15 -6.47
C TRP A 56 -1.86 -9.31 -7.76
N ALA A 57 -1.75 -8.01 -7.59
CA ALA A 57 -1.34 -7.06 -8.63
C ALA A 57 -0.66 -5.84 -7.98
N SER A 58 0.29 -5.21 -8.68
CA SER A 58 0.92 -3.96 -8.25
C SER A 58 0.38 -2.76 -9.01
N GLU A 59 0.58 -1.56 -8.45
CA GLU A 59 0.24 -0.27 -9.09
C GLU A 59 -1.24 -0.14 -9.48
N VAL A 60 -2.14 -0.74 -8.69
CA VAL A 60 -3.56 -0.80 -9.02
C VAL A 60 -4.26 0.48 -8.57
N LEU A 61 -5.18 0.98 -9.40
CA LEU A 61 -6.02 2.12 -9.05
C LEU A 61 -7.22 1.68 -8.19
N LEU A 62 -7.40 2.33 -7.05
CA LEU A 62 -8.57 2.20 -6.19
C LEU A 62 -9.53 3.36 -6.44
N ALA A 63 -10.80 3.02 -6.70
CA ALA A 63 -11.85 4.02 -6.85
C ALA A 63 -12.09 4.76 -5.53
N SER A 64 -12.12 6.10 -5.61
CA SER A 64 -12.35 6.96 -4.46
C SER A 64 -13.83 7.32 -4.34
N ARG A 65 -14.32 7.46 -3.11
CA ARG A 65 -15.63 8.06 -2.86
C ARG A 65 -15.71 9.51 -3.34
N PHE A 66 -14.57 10.19 -3.36
CA PHE A 66 -14.41 11.62 -3.64
C PHE A 66 -14.06 11.90 -5.11
N LEU A 67 -14.40 10.99 -6.04
CA LEU A 67 -14.17 11.21 -7.47
C LEU A 67 -14.87 12.49 -7.96
N PRO A 68 -14.24 13.30 -8.83
CA PRO A 68 -14.85 14.50 -9.39
C PRO A 68 -16.19 14.19 -10.04
N THR A 69 -17.24 14.91 -9.64
CA THR A 69 -18.59 14.75 -10.23
C THR A 69 -18.80 15.64 -11.46
N ARG A 70 -17.94 16.66 -11.62
CA ARG A 70 -17.94 17.61 -12.74
C ARG A 70 -16.53 18.04 -13.08
N ARG A 71 -16.33 18.55 -14.30
CA ARG A 71 -15.04 19.11 -14.72
C ARG A 71 -14.66 20.28 -13.83
N GLY A 72 -13.44 20.26 -13.29
CA GLY A 72 -12.93 21.32 -12.42
C GLY A 72 -13.48 21.29 -10.99
N ASP A 73 -14.02 20.16 -10.54
CA ASP A 73 -14.43 19.97 -9.15
C ASP A 73 -13.23 20.24 -8.21
N PRO A 74 -13.27 21.32 -7.39
CA PRO A 74 -12.14 21.70 -6.54
C PRO A 74 -11.96 20.75 -5.35
N LEU A 75 -13.00 19.99 -5.01
CA LEU A 75 -12.96 19.01 -3.94
C LEU A 75 -12.68 17.61 -4.47
N GLY A 76 -12.92 17.36 -5.75
CA GLY A 76 -12.68 16.06 -6.37
C GLY A 76 -11.22 15.58 -6.23
N GLU A 77 -11.08 14.28 -6.03
CA GLU A 77 -9.80 13.56 -6.02
C GLU A 77 -9.86 12.39 -6.98
N GLY A 78 -8.76 12.15 -7.71
CA GLY A 78 -8.66 11.02 -8.61
C GLY A 78 -8.65 9.67 -7.89
N PHE A 79 -8.29 8.63 -8.63
CA PHE A 79 -8.03 7.32 -8.07
C PHE A 79 -6.84 7.35 -7.11
N THR A 80 -6.86 6.48 -6.11
CA THR A 80 -5.69 6.23 -5.25
C THR A 80 -4.86 5.12 -5.87
N HIS A 81 -3.54 5.33 -5.96
CA HIS A 81 -2.61 4.29 -6.36
C HIS A 81 -2.24 3.45 -5.14
N ALA A 82 -2.41 2.14 -5.24
CA ALA A 82 -1.90 1.18 -4.27
C ALA A 82 -0.65 0.50 -4.84
N ASP A 83 0.42 0.40 -4.04
CA ASP A 83 1.66 -0.27 -4.46
C ASP A 83 1.40 -1.75 -4.73
N GLY A 84 0.56 -2.39 -3.90
CA GLY A 84 0.12 -3.77 -4.10
C GLY A 84 -1.29 -4.03 -3.60
N VAL A 85 -1.97 -4.98 -4.24
CA VAL A 85 -3.27 -5.49 -3.82
C VAL A 85 -3.26 -7.01 -3.90
N VAL A 86 -3.82 -7.67 -2.87
CA VAL A 86 -4.08 -9.12 -2.85
C VAL A 86 -5.56 -9.37 -2.62
N GLY A 87 -6.21 -10.19 -3.44
CA GLY A 87 -7.63 -10.50 -3.27
C GLY A 87 -8.32 -11.04 -4.51
N HIS A 88 -9.65 -10.99 -4.49
CA HIS A 88 -10.50 -11.47 -5.58
C HIS A 88 -10.99 -10.29 -6.42
N PHE A 89 -10.23 -9.96 -7.45
CA PHE A 89 -10.51 -8.81 -8.28
C PHE A 89 -10.03 -8.99 -9.71
N ASP A 90 -10.62 -8.18 -10.58
CA ASP A 90 -10.17 -7.95 -11.94
C ASP A 90 -9.61 -6.52 -12.05
N VAL A 91 -8.70 -6.29 -13.01
CA VAL A 91 -8.15 -4.96 -13.29
C VAL A 91 -8.61 -4.57 -14.68
N ARG A 92 -9.26 -3.41 -14.82
CA ARG A 92 -9.73 -2.95 -16.14
C ARG A 92 -8.53 -2.55 -17.01
N PRO A 93 -8.30 -3.19 -18.17
CA PRO A 93 -7.05 -2.99 -18.94
C PRO A 93 -6.74 -1.55 -19.36
N ALA A 94 -7.77 -0.75 -19.64
CA ALA A 94 -7.60 0.63 -20.14
C ALA A 94 -7.49 1.69 -19.04
N ARG A 95 -8.05 1.42 -17.85
CA ARG A 95 -8.13 2.39 -16.76
C ARG A 95 -7.22 2.03 -15.60
N GLY A 96 -6.88 0.75 -15.42
CA GLY A 96 -6.08 0.25 -14.31
C GLY A 96 -6.83 0.16 -12.98
N ASP A 97 -8.15 0.44 -12.96
CA ASP A 97 -8.95 0.36 -11.74
C ASP A 97 -9.37 -1.06 -11.39
N LEU A 98 -9.30 -1.32 -10.08
CA LEU A 98 -9.75 -2.56 -9.45
C LEU A 98 -11.27 -2.69 -9.52
N VAL A 99 -11.74 -3.87 -9.90
CA VAL A 99 -13.14 -4.28 -9.76
C VAL A 99 -13.18 -5.55 -8.91
N LEU A 100 -13.84 -5.46 -7.76
CA LEU A 100 -14.07 -6.66 -6.94
C LEU A 100 -14.97 -7.64 -7.67
N ARG A 101 -14.63 -8.93 -7.54
CA ARG A 101 -15.50 -9.99 -8.03
C ARG A 101 -16.72 -10.15 -7.11
N PRO A 102 -17.88 -10.59 -7.62
CA PRO A 102 -19.09 -10.76 -6.81
C PRO A 102 -18.94 -11.74 -5.63
N ASP A 103 -18.04 -12.71 -5.76
CA ASP A 103 -17.71 -13.74 -4.78
C ASP A 103 -16.48 -13.40 -3.92
N ALA A 104 -16.01 -12.15 -3.97
CA ALA A 104 -14.82 -11.75 -3.25
C ALA A 104 -14.95 -11.93 -1.74
N THR A 105 -13.94 -12.54 -1.13
CA THR A 105 -13.84 -12.70 0.34
C THR A 105 -12.62 -11.99 0.94
N GLN A 106 -11.66 -11.60 0.10
CA GLN A 106 -10.38 -11.01 0.49
C GLN A 106 -10.06 -9.80 -0.39
N LEU A 107 -9.62 -8.71 0.26
CA LEU A 107 -9.02 -7.53 -0.35
C LEU A 107 -8.02 -6.94 0.66
N ILE A 108 -6.74 -7.06 0.35
CA ILE A 108 -5.65 -6.50 1.12
C ILE A 108 -5.00 -5.44 0.24
N VAL A 109 -5.00 -4.20 0.71
CA VAL A 109 -4.27 -3.09 0.07
C VAL A 109 -2.96 -2.88 0.83
N ILE A 110 -1.87 -2.77 0.09
CA ILE A 110 -0.53 -2.70 0.65
C ILE A 110 0.14 -1.43 0.13
N GLU A 111 0.68 -0.67 1.07
CA GLU A 111 1.56 0.45 0.81
C GLU A 111 2.97 0.07 1.24
N ALA A 112 3.94 0.19 0.36
CA ALA A 112 5.33 -0.19 0.58
C ALA A 112 6.20 1.07 0.75
N LYS A 113 7.12 0.99 1.70
CA LYS A 113 8.10 2.05 2.01
C LYS A 113 9.45 1.44 2.26
N LEU A 114 10.50 2.14 1.85
CA LEU A 114 11.88 1.89 2.28
C LEU A 114 12.40 3.09 3.06
N GLY A 115 12.59 4.23 2.40
CA GLY A 115 13.19 5.41 3.01
C GLY A 115 12.24 6.60 3.21
N SER A 116 11.03 6.55 2.66
CA SER A 116 10.08 7.66 2.66
C SER A 116 8.93 7.46 3.66
N PRO A 117 8.37 8.54 4.23
CA PRO A 117 7.13 8.45 4.99
C PRO A 117 5.92 8.27 4.05
N LEU A 118 4.74 8.04 4.62
CA LEU A 118 3.49 8.16 3.87
C LEU A 118 3.31 9.60 3.36
N SER A 119 2.71 9.74 2.17
CA SER A 119 2.37 11.05 1.64
C SER A 119 1.36 11.76 2.56
N ALA A 120 1.70 12.97 3.01
CA ALA A 120 0.95 13.73 4.01
C ALA A 120 -0.47 14.12 3.58
N GLY A 121 -0.73 14.26 2.28
CA GLY A 121 -2.05 14.65 1.79
C GLY A 121 -2.07 14.98 0.30
N THR A 122 -3.19 15.51 -0.17
CA THR A 122 -3.35 15.98 -1.55
C THR A 122 -3.40 17.50 -1.61
N ARG A 123 -3.22 18.07 -2.80
CA ARG A 123 -3.33 19.53 -3.02
C ARG A 123 -4.66 20.10 -2.52
N ASN A 124 -5.74 19.34 -2.65
CA ASN A 124 -7.09 19.76 -2.30
C ASN A 124 -7.48 19.38 -0.86
N SER A 125 -6.67 18.53 -0.21
CA SER A 125 -6.86 18.15 1.20
C SER A 125 -5.52 17.76 1.84
N PRO A 126 -4.80 18.74 2.42
CA PRO A 126 -3.46 18.53 2.99
C PRO A 126 -3.41 17.56 4.17
N ASP A 127 -4.55 17.33 4.84
CA ASP A 127 -4.64 16.42 5.99
C ASP A 127 -5.18 15.02 5.61
N TYR A 128 -5.52 14.81 4.34
CA TYR A 128 -6.06 13.54 3.85
C TYR A 128 -4.92 12.69 3.27
N ASP A 129 -4.11 12.18 4.19
CA ASP A 129 -2.92 11.42 3.90
C ASP A 129 -3.18 10.10 3.17
N GLN A 130 -2.09 9.43 2.81
CA GLN A 130 -2.12 8.17 2.07
C GLN A 130 -2.82 7.03 2.80
N ALA A 131 -2.73 6.95 4.13
CA ALA A 131 -3.43 5.91 4.90
C ALA A 131 -4.94 6.15 4.87
N ALA A 132 -5.37 7.38 5.16
CA ALA A 132 -6.77 7.77 5.12
C ALA A 132 -7.37 7.56 3.71
N ARG A 133 -6.61 7.91 2.66
CA ARG A 133 -7.00 7.68 1.26
C ARG A 133 -7.23 6.22 0.92
N ASN A 134 -6.25 5.36 1.20
CA ASN A 134 -6.36 3.93 0.91
C ASN A 134 -7.53 3.30 1.68
N VAL A 135 -7.68 3.61 2.97
CA VAL A 135 -8.74 3.03 3.81
C VAL A 135 -10.12 3.51 3.40
N ALA A 136 -10.29 4.78 3.05
CA ALA A 136 -11.55 5.29 2.49
C ALA A 136 -11.89 4.63 1.14
N CYS A 137 -10.88 4.38 0.30
CA CYS A 137 -11.09 3.65 -0.96
C CYS A 137 -11.50 2.20 -0.70
N ILE A 138 -10.85 1.49 0.24
CA ILE A 138 -11.27 0.13 0.66
C ILE A 138 -12.73 0.15 1.13
N ALA A 139 -13.09 1.07 2.02
CA ALA A 139 -14.46 1.18 2.52
C ALA A 139 -15.47 1.50 1.39
N HIS A 140 -15.04 2.24 0.37
CA HIS A 140 -15.88 2.54 -0.79
C HIS A 140 -16.08 1.33 -1.70
N VAL A 141 -15.02 0.59 -2.02
CA VAL A 141 -15.07 -0.53 -2.97
C VAL A 141 -15.55 -1.83 -2.32
N ALA A 142 -15.24 -2.03 -1.04
CA ALA A 142 -15.40 -3.29 -0.32
C ALA A 142 -16.21 -3.14 0.99
N PRO A 143 -17.31 -2.36 1.04
CA PRO A 143 -17.97 -2.02 2.29
C PRO A 143 -18.53 -3.22 3.04
N GLN A 144 -18.69 -4.39 2.44
CA GLN A 144 -19.25 -5.58 3.09
C GLN A 144 -18.32 -6.79 3.07
N LEU A 145 -17.05 -6.59 2.70
CA LEU A 145 -16.10 -7.69 2.58
C LEU A 145 -15.78 -8.30 3.95
N GLN A 146 -15.51 -9.61 3.97
CA GLN A 146 -15.18 -10.34 5.19
C GLN A 146 -13.75 -10.05 5.67
N ARG A 147 -12.78 -10.00 4.74
CA ARG A 147 -11.37 -9.75 5.07
C ARG A 147 -10.79 -8.54 4.32
N PRO A 148 -11.28 -7.32 4.58
CA PRO A 148 -10.65 -6.12 4.08
C PRO A 148 -9.46 -5.75 4.98
N ALA A 149 -8.31 -5.41 4.39
CA ALA A 149 -7.14 -5.02 5.16
C ALA A 149 -6.34 -3.91 4.45
N PHE A 150 -5.65 -3.11 5.27
CA PHE A 150 -4.65 -2.15 4.84
C PHE A 150 -3.37 -2.35 5.65
N PHE A 151 -2.27 -2.64 4.97
CA PHE A 151 -0.95 -2.78 5.59
C PHE A 151 0.03 -1.78 5.01
N VAL A 152 0.88 -1.22 5.88
CA VAL A 152 2.10 -0.54 5.46
C VAL A 152 3.27 -1.49 5.70
N LEU A 153 4.02 -1.80 4.64
CA LEU A 153 5.29 -2.50 4.71
C LEU A 153 6.42 -1.48 4.76
N ALA A 154 7.24 -1.54 5.80
CA ALA A 154 8.37 -0.62 5.97
C ALA A 154 9.52 -1.30 6.73
N PRO A 155 10.75 -0.77 6.70
CA PRO A 155 11.84 -1.29 7.51
C PRO A 155 11.51 -1.22 9.00
N LYS A 156 11.93 -2.24 9.75
CA LYS A 156 11.72 -2.35 11.20
C LYS A 156 12.19 -1.12 11.97
N GLU A 157 13.29 -0.52 11.51
CA GLU A 157 13.84 0.72 12.08
C GLU A 157 12.86 1.90 11.97
N GLN A 158 12.22 2.10 10.81
CA GLN A 158 11.25 3.19 10.63
C GLN A 158 9.96 2.95 11.43
N ILE A 159 9.51 1.70 11.51
CA ILE A 159 8.36 1.32 12.33
C ILE A 159 8.67 1.58 13.81
N GLY A 160 9.84 1.14 14.29
CA GLY A 160 10.28 1.36 15.67
C GLY A 160 10.48 2.84 16.03
N ALA A 161 10.84 3.67 15.06
CA ALA A 161 10.92 5.13 15.21
C ALA A 161 9.55 5.82 15.23
N GLY A 162 8.44 5.09 15.08
CA GLY A 162 7.07 5.63 15.17
C GLY A 162 6.62 6.43 13.94
N VAL A 163 7.31 6.33 12.80
CA VAL A 163 7.03 7.13 11.59
C VAL A 163 5.59 6.97 11.08
N PHE A 164 4.98 5.79 11.28
CA PHE A 164 3.68 5.45 10.69
C PHE A 164 2.55 5.23 11.70
N GLY A 165 2.86 4.99 12.98
CA GLY A 165 1.92 4.45 13.96
C GLY A 165 0.66 5.29 14.13
N GLU A 166 0.82 6.60 14.35
CA GLU A 166 -0.32 7.51 14.50
C GLU A 166 -1.12 7.65 13.21
N LEU A 167 -0.47 7.63 12.04
CA LEU A 167 -1.11 7.83 10.73
C LEU A 167 -2.08 6.70 10.39
N ILE A 168 -1.74 5.46 10.73
CA ILE A 168 -2.56 4.28 10.42
C ILE A 168 -3.55 3.90 11.53
N SER A 169 -3.60 4.67 12.62
CA SER A 169 -4.55 4.41 13.70
C SER A 169 -5.99 4.66 13.24
N ARG A 170 -6.93 3.87 13.76
CA ARG A 170 -8.36 3.99 13.41
C ARG A 170 -8.89 5.40 13.69
N ASP A 171 -8.51 5.98 14.83
CA ASP A 171 -8.96 7.31 15.24
C ASP A 171 -8.43 8.40 14.30
N SER A 172 -7.15 8.33 13.94
CA SER A 172 -6.52 9.26 13.00
C SER A 172 -7.15 9.19 11.62
N ILE A 173 -7.33 7.98 11.08
CA ILE A 173 -8.01 7.75 9.80
C ILE A 173 -9.46 8.26 9.85
N SER A 174 -10.20 7.92 10.91
CA SER A 174 -11.59 8.35 11.10
C SER A 174 -11.71 9.88 11.12
N ALA A 175 -10.83 10.56 11.87
CA ALA A 175 -10.82 12.02 11.97
C ALA A 175 -10.53 12.68 10.61
N LYS A 176 -9.56 12.15 9.85
CA LYS A 176 -9.17 12.66 8.53
C LYS A 176 -10.29 12.46 7.50
N VAL A 177 -10.89 11.27 7.45
CA VAL A 177 -12.00 10.99 6.53
C VAL A 177 -13.25 11.78 6.90
N SER A 178 -13.55 11.95 8.19
CA SER A 178 -14.64 12.81 8.67
C SER A 178 -14.42 14.27 8.28
N LYS A 179 -13.20 14.79 8.49
CA LYS A 179 -12.81 16.13 8.02
C LYS A 179 -12.99 16.25 6.51
N ARG A 180 -12.63 15.21 5.75
CA ARG A 180 -12.79 15.20 4.31
C ARG A 180 -14.26 15.25 3.88
N CYS A 181 -15.13 14.46 4.51
CA CYS A 181 -16.57 14.46 4.23
C CYS A 181 -17.22 15.81 4.53
N ARG A 182 -16.85 16.48 5.63
CA ARG A 182 -17.37 17.81 5.99
C ARG A 182 -17.11 18.88 4.94
N ALA A 183 -16.03 18.75 4.16
CA ALA A 183 -15.74 19.68 3.06
C ALA A 183 -16.81 19.65 1.95
N TYR A 184 -17.64 18.61 1.91
CA TYR A 184 -18.73 18.43 0.95
C TYR A 184 -20.11 18.83 1.52
N GLU A 185 -20.15 19.61 2.60
CA GLU A 185 -21.39 20.24 3.11
C GLU A 185 -22.57 19.27 3.30
N GLY A 186 -22.29 18.09 3.87
CA GLY A 186 -23.31 17.08 4.22
C GLY A 186 -23.58 16.03 3.14
N VAL A 187 -23.09 16.20 1.90
CA VAL A 187 -23.31 15.26 0.80
C VAL A 187 -22.78 13.84 1.10
N HIS A 188 -21.80 13.73 1.99
CA HIS A 188 -21.16 12.46 2.34
C HIS A 188 -21.47 11.96 3.75
N ASP A 189 -22.35 12.62 4.51
CA ASP A 189 -22.63 12.27 5.91
C ASP A 189 -23.25 10.87 6.04
N GLY A 190 -24.21 10.54 5.17
CA GLY A 190 -24.80 9.20 5.14
C GLY A 190 -23.77 8.10 4.81
N TRP A 191 -22.88 8.36 3.84
CA TRP A 191 -21.79 7.42 3.53
C TRP A 191 -20.81 7.29 4.71
N LEU A 192 -20.48 8.39 5.37
CA LEU A 192 -19.59 8.38 6.53
C LEU A 192 -20.14 7.48 7.64
N ALA A 193 -21.38 7.74 8.06
CA ALA A 193 -22.01 7.05 9.19
C ALA A 193 -22.42 5.60 8.88
N GLU A 194 -22.98 5.36 7.69
CA GLU A 194 -23.63 4.07 7.37
C GLU A 194 -22.69 3.11 6.65
N VAL A 195 -21.62 3.61 6.01
CA VAL A 195 -20.72 2.80 5.19
C VAL A 195 -19.30 2.83 5.73
N PHE A 196 -18.69 4.03 5.82
CA PHE A 196 -17.29 4.16 6.16
C PHE A 196 -16.99 3.73 7.60
N GLU A 197 -17.70 4.26 8.60
CA GLU A 197 -17.44 3.91 10.00
C GLU A 197 -17.62 2.40 10.29
N PRO A 198 -18.69 1.73 9.81
CA PRO A 198 -18.82 0.27 9.94
C PRO A 198 -17.76 -0.53 9.17
N ALA A 199 -17.33 -0.05 8.00
CA ALA A 199 -16.25 -0.68 7.25
C ALA A 199 -14.92 -0.51 8.00
N LEU A 200 -14.60 0.70 8.46
CA LEU A 200 -13.39 1.01 9.21
C LEU A 200 -13.24 0.10 10.43
N ARG A 201 -14.31 -0.23 11.16
CA ARG A 201 -14.23 -1.17 12.29
C ARG A 201 -13.80 -2.59 11.90
N ARG A 202 -14.07 -3.02 10.66
CA ARG A 202 -13.74 -4.35 10.14
C ARG A 202 -12.41 -4.40 9.39
N ILE A 203 -11.98 -3.28 8.81
CA ILE A 203 -10.71 -3.22 8.08
C ILE A 203 -9.58 -3.55 9.06
N GLU A 204 -8.81 -4.58 8.77
CA GLU A 204 -7.58 -4.85 9.50
C GLU A 204 -6.55 -3.79 9.12
N LEU A 205 -5.96 -3.14 10.12
CA LEU A 205 -4.94 -2.11 9.93
C LEU A 205 -3.66 -2.59 10.61
N GLY A 206 -2.53 -2.53 9.91
CA GLY A 206 -1.28 -2.98 10.50
C GLY A 206 -0.02 -2.42 9.85
N LEU A 207 1.07 -2.52 10.61
CA LEU A 207 2.43 -2.32 10.14
C LEU A 207 3.09 -3.69 10.07
N LEU A 208 3.75 -3.97 8.96
CA LEU A 208 4.56 -5.18 8.78
C LEU A 208 5.97 -4.73 8.45
N SER A 209 6.97 -5.33 9.10
CA SER A 209 8.34 -5.05 8.72
C SER A 209 8.79 -5.92 7.55
N TRP A 210 9.60 -5.39 6.63
CA TRP A 210 10.24 -6.21 5.60
C TRP A 210 11.01 -7.36 6.22
N GLU A 211 11.71 -7.09 7.32
CA GLU A 211 12.52 -8.06 8.04
C GLU A 211 11.70 -9.21 8.59
N ASP A 212 10.54 -8.95 9.21
CA ASP A 212 9.71 -10.01 9.77
C ASP A 212 9.03 -10.83 8.65
N VAL A 213 8.61 -10.18 7.55
CA VAL A 213 8.09 -10.87 6.36
C VAL A 213 9.15 -11.81 5.78
N LEU A 214 10.36 -11.29 5.58
CA LEU A 214 11.48 -12.05 5.01
C LEU A 214 12.00 -13.13 5.95
N ALA A 215 11.97 -12.92 7.27
CA ALA A 215 12.35 -13.94 8.25
C ALA A 215 11.41 -15.16 8.24
N GLY A 216 10.16 -14.96 7.84
CA GLY A 216 9.18 -16.04 7.66
C GLY A 216 9.44 -16.91 6.41
N LEU A 217 10.33 -16.49 5.51
CA LEU A 217 10.63 -17.23 4.28
C LEU A 217 11.74 -18.26 4.51
N PRO A 218 11.59 -19.50 4.01
CA PRO A 218 12.63 -20.53 4.12
C PRO A 218 13.93 -20.07 3.43
N ASN A 219 15.08 -20.65 3.84
CA ASN A 219 16.37 -20.33 3.21
C ASN A 219 16.50 -20.89 1.79
N GLY A 220 15.76 -21.95 1.46
CA GLY A 220 15.62 -22.45 0.09
C GLY A 220 14.46 -21.78 -0.64
N ASP A 221 14.34 -22.06 -1.94
CA ASP A 221 13.22 -21.61 -2.79
C ASP A 221 13.12 -20.08 -2.96
N GLY A 222 14.26 -19.39 -3.11
CA GLY A 222 14.29 -17.96 -3.39
C GLY A 222 14.28 -17.05 -2.15
N GLY A 223 14.08 -17.58 -0.93
CA GLY A 223 14.01 -16.74 0.27
C GLY A 223 15.33 -16.07 0.64
N SER A 224 16.47 -16.70 0.34
CA SER A 224 17.79 -16.10 0.56
C SER A 224 18.07 -14.97 -0.43
N GLU A 225 17.68 -15.16 -1.68
CA GLU A 225 17.77 -14.20 -2.77
C GLU A 225 16.89 -12.97 -2.51
N LEU A 226 15.71 -13.16 -1.91
CA LEU A 226 14.85 -12.04 -1.49
C LEU A 226 15.49 -11.21 -0.37
N ARG A 227 16.17 -11.84 0.58
CA ARG A 227 16.91 -11.14 1.64
C ARG A 227 18.11 -10.37 1.09
N GLU A 228 18.83 -10.95 0.13
CA GLU A 228 19.91 -10.25 -0.57
C GLU A 228 19.38 -9.06 -1.39
N PHE A 229 18.27 -9.24 -2.09
CA PHE A 229 17.61 -8.16 -2.83
C PHE A 229 17.19 -7.02 -1.89
N TYR A 230 16.61 -7.35 -0.73
CA TYR A 230 16.26 -6.36 0.29
C TYR A 230 17.49 -5.61 0.82
N ALA A 231 18.61 -6.29 1.07
CA ALA A 231 19.86 -5.64 1.48
C ALA A 231 20.32 -4.61 0.44
N ARG A 232 20.30 -4.98 -0.86
CA ARG A 232 20.59 -4.04 -1.95
C ARG A 232 19.61 -2.86 -1.98
N CYS A 233 18.32 -3.09 -1.74
CA CYS A 233 17.34 -2.01 -1.59
C CYS A 233 17.75 -1.00 -0.52
N LEU A 234 18.22 -1.45 0.64
CA LEU A 234 18.68 -0.57 1.71
C LEU A 234 19.98 0.17 1.37
N ASP A 235 20.92 -0.50 0.70
CA ASP A 235 22.20 0.11 0.28
C ASP A 235 21.97 1.30 -0.66
N PHE A 236 21.04 1.17 -1.61
CA PHE A 236 20.73 2.22 -2.58
C PHE A 236 19.67 3.22 -2.10
N ASN A 237 18.90 2.90 -1.06
CA ASN A 237 17.85 3.76 -0.49
C ASN A 237 18.05 3.91 1.03
N PRO A 238 19.12 4.58 1.46
CA PRO A 238 19.46 4.67 2.87
C PRO A 238 18.32 5.32 3.67
N LEU A 239 18.03 4.73 4.83
CA LEU A 239 16.95 5.16 5.69
C LEU A 239 17.18 6.59 6.16
N ARG A 240 16.29 7.50 5.76
CA ARG A 240 16.31 8.86 6.25
C ARG A 240 15.44 8.93 7.51
N MET A 241 16.09 8.89 8.67
CA MET A 241 15.45 9.26 9.94
C MET A 241 15.03 10.74 9.85
N SER A 242 13.75 11.03 9.69
CA SER A 242 13.26 12.41 9.83
C SER A 242 13.44 12.84 11.29
N ARG A 243 14.36 13.77 11.56
CA ARG A 243 14.62 14.36 12.90
C ARG A 243 13.46 15.18 13.50
N ASN A 244 12.23 15.04 13.00
CA ASN A 244 11.09 15.82 13.46
C ASN A 244 10.28 15.07 14.54
N ALA A 245 10.95 14.77 15.65
CA ALA A 245 10.30 14.68 16.95
C ALA A 245 11.04 15.66 17.85
N GLY A 246 10.65 16.94 17.77
CA GLY A 246 10.96 17.88 18.84
C GLY A 246 10.37 17.35 20.16
N PRO A 247 10.96 17.69 21.32
CA PRO A 247 10.52 17.15 22.60
C PRO A 247 9.04 17.47 22.83
N VAL A 248 8.27 16.43 23.17
CA VAL A 248 6.92 16.57 23.73
C VAL A 248 7.07 17.36 25.04
N PRO A 249 6.43 18.52 25.20
CA PRO A 249 6.43 19.20 26.49
C PRO A 249 5.70 18.30 27.50
N CYS A 250 6.39 17.97 28.59
CA CYS A 250 5.82 17.30 29.76
C CYS A 250 4.69 18.13 30.39
#